data_AF-D1JBV4-F1
#
_entry.id   AF-D1JBV4-F1
#
_cell.length_a   1.000
_cell.length_b   1.000
_cell.length_c   1.000
_cell.angle_alpha   90.00
_cell.angle_beta   90.00
_cell.angle_gamma   90.00
#
_symmetry.space_group_name_H-M   'P 1'
#
loop_
_entity.id
_entity.type
_entity.pdbx_description
1 polymer ?
#
loop_
_entity_poly.entity_id
_entity_poly.type
_entity_poly.pdbx_seq_one_letter_code
_entity_poly.pdbx_strand_id
1 'polypeptide(L)' 'MKMKKHTFSVSLEKGDGLKNLCIGSEFGPKAEIEGNLGKLEAINFVENAILEIRGSGGILRIDLNKEAFEKLLKEGEKND' A
#
# COMPACT_ATOMS: atom_id res chain seq x y z
N MET A 1 6.02 -22.13 -9.07
CA MET A 1 6.51 -21.20 -8.03
C MET A 1 5.32 -20.65 -7.27
N LYS A 2 5.29 -20.71 -5.93
CA LYS A 2 4.28 -19.98 -5.16
C LYS A 2 4.62 -18.49 -5.28
N MET A 3 3.70 -17.68 -5.80
CA MET A 3 3.85 -16.23 -5.76
C MET A 3 3.97 -15.80 -4.29
N LYS A 4 4.98 -14.99 -3.97
CA LYS A 4 5.12 -14.41 -2.64
C LYS A 4 3.86 -13.60 -2.35
N LYS A 5 3.18 -13.88 -1.24
CA LYS A 5 2.07 -13.05 -0.76
C LYS A 5 2.69 -11.84 -0.07
N HIS A 6 2.33 -10.65 -0.54
CA HIS A 6 2.68 -9.41 0.14
C HIS A 6 1.54 -9.03 1.10
N THR A 7 1.91 -8.52 2.26
CA THR A 7 0.95 -8.02 3.26
C THR A 7 0.98 -6.51 3.23
N PHE A 8 -0.16 -5.88 3.44
CA PHE A 8 -0.27 -4.44 3.59
C PHE A 8 -1.06 -4.09 4.84
N SER A 9 -0.84 -2.88 5.35
CA SER A 9 -1.67 -2.29 6.39
C SER A 9 -1.83 -0.80 6.14
N VAL A 10 -2.99 -0.28 6.52
CA VAL A 10 -3.25 1.16 6.56
C VAL A 10 -3.64 1.54 7.97
N SER A 11 -3.05 2.61 8.49
CA SER A 11 -3.40 3.20 9.76
C SER A 11 -3.83 4.64 9.50
N LEU A 12 -5.04 4.98 9.91
CA LEU A 12 -5.62 6.31 9.74
C LEU A 12 -5.76 6.95 11.12
N GLU A 13 -5.37 8.22 11.25
CA GLU A 13 -5.42 8.92 12.54
C GLU A 13 -6.86 9.19 13.00
N LYS A 14 -7.76 9.37 12.04
CA LYS A 14 -9.18 9.67 12.28
C LYS A 14 -10.05 8.79 11.40
N GLY A 15 -11.24 8.48 11.89
CA GLY A 15 -12.21 7.64 11.18
C GLY A 15 -12.72 8.24 9.86
N ASP A 16 -12.69 9.57 9.72
CA ASP A 16 -13.06 10.30 8.49
C ASP A 16 -12.05 10.09 7.34
N GLY A 17 -10.86 9.59 7.65
CA GLY A 17 -9.88 9.16 6.65
C GLY A 17 -10.34 7.92 5.88
N LEU A 18 -11.25 7.10 6.43
CA LEU A 18 -11.79 5.93 5.76
C LEU A 18 -13.04 6.31 4.97
N LYS A 19 -13.01 6.11 3.66
CA LYS A 19 -14.13 6.43 2.77
C LYS A 19 -15.02 5.21 2.50
N ASN A 20 -14.40 4.05 2.31
CA ASN A 20 -15.13 2.82 1.99
C ASN A 20 -14.41 1.60 2.56
N LEU A 21 -15.19 0.65 3.06
CA LEU A 21 -14.74 -0.69 3.44
C LEU A 21 -15.79 -1.69 2.96
N CYS A 22 -15.44 -2.49 1.97
CA CYS A 22 -16.28 -3.53 1.41
C CYS A 22 -15.61 -4.89 1.59
N ILE A 23 -16.32 -5.86 2.17
CA ILE A 23 -15.85 -7.24 2.32
C ILE A 23 -16.96 -8.17 1.84
N GLY A 24 -16.72 -8.82 0.71
CA GLY A 24 -17.74 -9.56 -0.01
C GLY A 24 -18.58 -8.63 -0.88
N SER A 25 -18.93 -9.09 -2.07
CA SER A 25 -19.82 -8.39 -2.98
C SER A 25 -20.84 -9.35 -3.57
N GLU A 26 -21.93 -8.81 -4.10
CA GLU A 26 -22.97 -9.55 -4.84
C GLU A 26 -22.38 -10.31 -6.05
N PHE A 27 -21.23 -9.85 -6.56
CA PHE A 27 -20.54 -10.40 -7.73
C PHE A 27 -19.32 -11.27 -7.38
N GLY A 28 -19.13 -11.62 -6.09
CA GLY A 28 -18.07 -12.52 -5.64
C GLY A 28 -17.23 -11.99 -4.47
N PRO A 29 -16.24 -12.76 -4.01
CA PRO A 29 -15.37 -12.39 -2.90
C PRO A 29 -14.42 -11.27 -3.33
N LYS A 30 -14.82 -10.03 -3.04
CA LYS A 30 -14.01 -8.83 -3.25
C LYS A 30 -13.82 -8.13 -1.91
N ALA A 31 -12.61 -7.69 -1.62
CA ALA A 31 -12.32 -6.84 -0.48
C ALA A 31 -11.74 -5.53 -0.99
N GLU A 32 -12.36 -4.41 -0.63
CA GLU A 32 -11.92 -3.07 -1.01
C GLU A 32 -11.83 -2.19 0.24
N ILE A 33 -10.74 -1.43 0.29
CA ILE A 33 -10.54 -0.39 1.29
C ILE A 33 -10.14 0.88 0.55
N GLU A 34 -10.91 1.95 0.77
CA GLU A 34 -10.66 3.27 0.22
C GLU A 34 -10.54 4.28 1.36
N GLY A 35 -9.53 5.13 1.31
CA GLY A 35 -9.31 6.17 2.29
C GLY A 35 -8.37 7.27 1.79
N ASN A 36 -8.06 8.22 2.66
CA ASN A 36 -7.17 9.34 2.38
C ASN A 36 -6.07 9.42 3.44
N LEU A 37 -4.80 9.45 3.01
CA LEU A 37 -3.65 9.64 3.89
C LEU A 37 -3.35 11.13 4.16
N GLY A 38 -4.05 12.05 3.52
CA GLY A 38 -3.77 13.49 3.58
C GLY A 38 -2.64 13.89 2.64
N LYS A 39 -1.90 14.95 3.01
CA LYS A 39 -0.73 15.40 2.26
C LYS A 39 0.40 14.39 2.45
N LEU A 40 1.11 14.01 1.38
CA LEU A 40 2.27 13.14 1.51
C LEU A 40 3.42 13.87 2.21
N GLU A 41 3.99 13.23 3.22
CA GLU A 41 5.05 13.79 4.06
C GLU A 41 6.36 13.03 3.90
N ALA A 42 6.30 11.71 3.70
CA ALA A 42 7.49 10.89 3.52
C ALA A 42 7.22 9.56 2.80
N ILE A 43 8.26 9.04 2.15
CA ILE A 43 8.34 7.67 1.65
C ILE A 43 9.64 7.07 2.17
N ASN A 44 9.54 5.95 2.88
CA ASN A 44 10.69 5.31 3.54
C ASN A 44 10.70 3.80 3.31
N PHE A 45 11.89 3.20 3.43
CA PHE A 45 12.04 1.74 3.57
C PHE A 45 12.42 1.41 5.01
N VAL A 46 11.49 0.83 5.76
CA VAL A 46 11.73 0.38 7.13
C VAL A 46 12.45 -0.96 7.09
N GLU A 47 13.63 -1.02 7.72
CA GLU A 47 14.49 -2.22 7.78
C GLU A 47 14.79 -2.83 6.40
N ASN A 48 14.78 -2.01 5.35
CA ASN A 48 14.86 -2.43 3.94
C ASN A 48 13.81 -3.45 3.49
N ALA A 49 12.79 -3.76 4.30
CA ALA A 49 11.82 -4.83 4.07
C ALA A 49 10.39 -4.32 3.81
N ILE A 50 10.06 -3.13 4.32
CA ILE A 50 8.72 -2.56 4.26
C ILE A 50 8.78 -1.18 3.61
N LEU A 51 7.98 -0.97 2.58
CA LEU A 51 7.73 0.37 2.05
C LEU A 51 6.68 1.05 2.93
N GLU A 52 7.04 2.17 3.53
CA GLU A 52 6.18 3.04 4.31
C GLU A 52 5.90 4.33 3.55
N ILE A 53 4.62 4.63 3.31
CA ILE A 53 4.15 5.90 2.75
C ILE A 53 3.40 6.62 3.88
N ARG A 54 3.94 7.76 4.31
CA ARG A 54 3.36 8.59 5.36
C ARG A 54 2.68 9.81 4.75
N GLY A 55 1.42 10.01 5.11
CA GLY A 55 0.73 11.27 4.91
C GLY A 55 0.27 11.88 6.23
N SER A 56 -0.17 13.13 6.17
CA SER A 56 -0.56 13.95 7.32
C SER A 56 -1.78 13.43 8.10
N GLY A 57 -2.43 12.35 7.66
CA GLY A 57 -3.57 11.73 8.32
C GLY A 57 -3.48 10.20 8.41
N GLY A 58 -2.33 9.61 8.05
CA GLY A 58 -2.17 8.16 8.13
C GLY A 58 -0.90 7.62 7.49
N ILE A 59 -0.74 6.30 7.61
CA ILE A 59 0.42 5.56 7.11
C ILE A 59 -0.07 4.33 6.35
N LEU A 60 0.43 4.15 5.13
CA LEU A 60 0.31 2.91 4.36
C LEU A 60 1.64 2.16 4.42
N ARG A 61 1.60 0.88 4.80
CA ARG A 61 2.76 -0.02 4.78
C ARG A 61 2.47 -1.21 3.90
N ILE A 62 3.47 -1.62 3.12
CA ILE A 62 3.45 -2.85 2.34
C ILE A 62 4.76 -3.60 2.49
N ASP A 63 4.69 -4.93 2.62
CA ASP A 63 5.81 -5.84 2.38
C ASP A 63 6.33 -5.56 0.97
N LEU A 64 7.37 -4.74 0.87
CA LEU A 64 8.07 -4.48 -0.37
C LEU A 64 9.46 -4.01 0.01
N ASN A 65 10.43 -4.89 -0.21
CA ASN A 65 11.82 -4.56 0.06
C ASN A 65 12.36 -3.61 -1.02
N LYS A 66 13.43 -2.88 -0.69
CA LYS A 66 14.01 -1.85 -1.55
C LYS A 66 14.50 -2.41 -2.89
N GLU A 67 15.13 -3.58 -2.87
CA GLU A 67 15.64 -4.24 -4.08
C GLU A 67 14.52 -4.61 -5.06
N ALA A 68 13.43 -5.18 -4.56
CA ALA A 68 12.26 -5.53 -5.36
C ALA A 68 11.59 -4.27 -5.93
N PHE A 69 11.48 -3.21 -5.14
CA PHE A 69 10.95 -1.93 -5.61
C PHE A 69 11.79 -1.35 -6.76
N GLU A 70 13.11 -1.28 -6.59
CA GLU A 70 14.04 -0.79 -7.63
C GLU A 70 14.00 -1.65 -8.89
N LYS A 71 13.85 -2.97 -8.75
CA LYS A 71 13.70 -3.87 -9.90
C LYS A 71 12.39 -3.61 -10.65
N LEU A 72 11.27 -3.49 -9.95
CA LEU A 72 9.96 -3.25 -10.54
C LEU A 72 9.89 -1.89 -11.24
N LEU A 73 10.54 -0.86 -10.69
CA LEU A 73 10.66 0.46 -11.35
C LEU A 73 11.35 0.36 -12.71
N LYS A 74 12.51 -0.32 -12.76
CA LYS A 74 13.29 -0.49 -14.01
C LYS A 74 12.55 -1.33 -15.05
N GLU A 75 11.67 -2.23 -14.63
CA GLU A 75 10.83 -3.03 -15.53
C GLU A 75 9.66 -2.22 -16.08
N GLY A 76 9.09 -1.30 -15.28
CA GLY A 76 8.06 -0.36 -15.74
C GLY A 76 8.57 0.61 -16.81
N GLU A 77 9.73 1.22 -16.60
CA GLU A 77 10.36 2.18 -17.53
C GLU A 77 10.75 1.58 -18.89
N LYS A 78 10.84 0.25 -19.01
CA LYS A 78 11.12 -0.44 -20.29
C LYS A 78 9.86 -0.70 -21.11
N ASN A 79 8.70 -0.57 -20.50
CA ASN A 79 7.40 -0.83 -21.13
C ASN A 79 6.64 0.46 -21.48
N ASP A 80 7.20 1.62 -21.17
CA ASP A 80 6.77 2.96 -21.58
C ASP A 80 7.62 3.47 -22.75
#